data_AF-A0A7X9PB04-F1
#
_entry.id   AF-A0A7X9PB04-F1
#
_cell.length_a   1.000
_cell.length_b   1.000
_cell.length_c   1.000
_cell.angle_alpha   90.00
_cell.angle_beta   90.00
_cell.angle_gamma   90.00
#
_symmetry.space_group_name_H-M   'P 1'
#
loop_
_entity.id
_entity.type
_entity.pdbx_description
1 polymer ?
#
loop_
_entity_poly.entity_id
_entity_poly.type
_entity_poly.pdbx_seq_one_letter_code
_entity_poly.pdbx_strand_id
1 'polypeptide(L)' 'MRPRTLDEFVGQEAVLGERGWLRRAIEADRVPSMILWGPPGSGKSTLAAVIANLTNGAYEPFSAVTGGVPELRLVI' A
#
# COMPACT_ATOMS: atom_id res chain seq x y z
N MET A 1 -1.09 -16.79 -3.99
CA MET A 1 0.11 -16.19 -3.35
C MET A 1 -0.09 -14.69 -3.29
N ARG A 2 0.33 -14.03 -2.21
CA ARG A 2 0.28 -12.55 -2.10
C ARG A 2 1.58 -11.97 -2.69
N PRO A 3 1.50 -11.01 -3.64
CA PRO A 3 2.66 -10.32 -4.20
C PRO A 3 3.60 -9.77 -3.13
N ARG A 4 4.90 -9.84 -3.38
CA ARG A 4 5.97 -9.29 -2.52
C ARG A 4 6.67 -8.11 -3.17
N THR A 5 6.65 -8.02 -4.49
CA THR A 5 7.25 -6.93 -5.28
C THR A 5 6.18 -6.27 -6.15
N LEU A 6 6.52 -5.12 -6.73
CA LEU A 6 5.66 -4.45 -7.71
C LEU A 6 5.54 -5.26 -9.02
N ASP A 7 6.54 -6.07 -9.37
CA ASP A 7 6.52 -6.92 -10.56
C ASP A 7 5.58 -8.12 -10.43
N GLU A 8 5.36 -8.58 -9.20
CA GLU A 8 4.39 -9.65 -8.90
C GLU A 8 2.94 -9.12 -8.80
N PHE A 9 2.74 -7.80 -8.78
CA PHE A 9 1.42 -7.20 -8.65
C PHE A 9 0.72 -7.17 -10.01
N VAL A 10 -0.40 -7.89 -10.12
CA VAL A 10 -1.15 -8.01 -11.38
C VAL A 10 -2.14 -6.85 -11.53
N GLY A 11 -2.05 -6.15 -12.67
CA GLY A 11 -2.92 -5.02 -13.02
C GLY A 11 -2.41 -3.68 -12.51
N GLN A 12 -3.18 -2.62 -12.81
CA GLN A 12 -2.85 -1.23 -12.46
C GLN A 12 -1.58 -0.69 -13.14
N GLU A 13 -1.23 -1.20 -14.33
CA GLU A 13 -0.02 -0.84 -15.08
C GLU A 13 0.12 0.67 -15.33
N ALA A 14 -1.00 1.39 -15.48
CA ALA A 14 -0.99 2.84 -15.65
C ALA A 14 -0.31 3.59 -14.50
N VAL A 15 -0.34 3.04 -13.28
CA VAL A 15 0.22 3.67 -12.07
C VAL A 15 1.37 2.86 -11.44
N LEU A 16 1.37 1.53 -11.58
CA LEU A 16 2.38 0.62 -11.02
C LEU A 16 3.36 0.04 -12.05
N GLY A 17 3.11 0.23 -13.35
CA GLY A 17 4.05 -0.20 -14.40
C GLY A 17 5.36 0.60 -14.35
N GLU A 18 6.36 0.19 -15.13
CA GLU A 18 7.72 0.78 -15.14
C GLU A 18 7.76 2.31 -15.27
N ARG A 19 6.77 2.90 -15.95
CA ARG A 19 6.65 4.36 -16.14
C ARG A 19 5.60 5.02 -15.25
N GLY A 20 4.92 4.23 -14.43
CA GLY A 20 3.87 4.68 -13.53
C GLY A 20 4.43 5.60 -12.44
N TRP A 21 3.69 6.67 -12.17
CA TRP A 21 4.10 7.68 -11.19
C TRP A 21 4.23 7.10 -9.77
N LEU A 22 3.33 6.18 -9.40
CA LEU A 22 3.30 5.60 -8.06
C LEU A 22 4.47 4.63 -7.87
N ARG A 23 4.78 3.79 -8.87
CA ARG A 23 6.01 2.97 -8.85
C ARG A 23 7.24 3.82 -8.59
N ARG A 24 7.43 4.91 -9.34
CA ARG A 24 8.60 5.80 -9.17
C ARG A 24 8.65 6.44 -7.78
N ALA A 25 7.50 6.82 -7.22
CA ALA A 25 7.43 7.38 -5.88
C ALA A 25 7.81 6.34 -4.81
N ILE A 26 7.40 5.08 -4.99
CA ILE A 26 7.75 3.97 -4.10
C ILE A 26 9.25 3.66 -4.20
N GLU A 27 9.77 3.48 -5.40
CA GLU A 27 11.20 3.19 -5.65
C GLU A 27 12.13 4.31 -5.18
N ALA A 28 11.65 5.56 -5.16
CA ALA A 28 12.38 6.70 -4.64
C ALA A 28 12.21 6.93 -3.12
N ASP A 29 11.49 6.05 -2.41
CA ASP A 29 11.16 6.17 -0.99
C ASP A 29 10.46 7.51 -0.64
N ARG A 30 9.60 7.99 -1.55
CA ARG A 30 8.87 9.27 -1.47
C ARG A 30 7.37 9.08 -1.65
N VAL A 31 6.81 8.11 -0.92
CA VAL A 31 5.39 7.75 -1.01
C VAL A 31 4.54 8.87 -0.38
N PRO A 32 3.60 9.49 -1.13
CA PRO A 32 2.73 10.51 -0.57
C PRO A 32 1.61 9.88 0.27
N SER A 33 0.93 10.67 1.10
CA SER A 33 -0.34 10.26 1.70
C SER A 33 -1.37 9.97 0.59
N MET A 34 -2.06 8.82 0.69
CA MET A 34 -3.00 8.38 -0.35
C MET A 34 -4.15 7.54 0.21
N ILE A 35 -5.25 7.50 -0.54
CA ILE A 35 -6.38 6.61 -0.30
C ILE A 35 -6.43 5.60 -1.45
N LEU A 36 -6.31 4.31 -1.13
CA LEU A 36 -6.50 3.24 -2.10
C LEU A 36 -7.98 2.85 -2.14
N TRP A 37 -8.65 3.14 -3.25
CA TRP A 37 -10.09 2.87 -3.43
C TRP A 37 -10.34 1.82 -4.51
N GLY A 38 -11.31 0.93 -4.26
CA GLY A 38 -11.69 -0.13 -5.20
C GLY A 38 -12.51 -1.24 -4.55
N PRO A 39 -13.09 -2.17 -5.34
CA PRO A 39 -13.95 -3.25 -4.84
C PRO A 39 -13.19 -4.25 -3.95
N PRO A 40 -13.88 -5.09 -3.16
CA PRO A 40 -13.24 -6.17 -2.40
C PRO A 40 -12.36 -7.03 -3.31
N GLY A 41 -11.18 -7.43 -2.83
CA GLY A 41 -10.23 -8.23 -3.62
C GLY A 41 -9.38 -7.45 -4.64
N SER A 42 -9.58 -6.13 -4.82
CA SER A 42 -8.80 -5.31 -5.76
C SER A 42 -7.33 -5.07 -5.40
N GLY A 43 -6.81 -5.74 -4.37
CA GLY A 43 -5.39 -5.65 -3.99
C GLY A 43 -4.98 -4.48 -3.09
N LYS A 44 -5.90 -3.67 -2.54
CA LYS A 44 -5.57 -2.50 -1.69
C LYS A 44 -4.60 -2.81 -0.54
N SER A 45 -4.98 -3.73 0.36
CA SER A 45 -4.14 -4.12 1.50
C SER A 45 -2.88 -4.86 1.07
N THR A 46 -2.92 -5.53 -0.08
CA THR A 46 -1.75 -6.18 -0.67
C THR A 46 -0.75 -5.14 -1.16
N LEU A 47 -1.20 -4.10 -1.86
CA LEU A 47 -0.36 -3.02 -2.35
C LEU A 47 0.28 -2.26 -1.18
N ALA A 48 -0.48 -1.96 -0.12
CA ALA A 48 0.06 -1.33 1.08
C ALA A 48 1.20 -2.15 1.70
N ALA A 49 1.06 -3.48 1.78
CA ALA A 49 2.11 -4.37 2.28
C ALA A 49 3.35 -4.42 1.36
N VAL A 50 3.15 -4.41 0.04
CA VAL A 50 4.27 -4.35 -0.92
C VAL A 50 5.02 -3.03 -0.80
N ILE A 51 4.32 -1.90 -0.68
CA ILE A 51 4.92 -0.59 -0.47
C ILE A 51 5.76 -0.58 0.81
N ALA A 52 5.21 -1.09 1.92
CA ALA A 52 5.92 -1.19 3.19
C ALA A 52 7.22 -2.01 3.09
N ASN A 53 7.23 -3.09 2.29
CA ASN A 53 8.43 -3.91 2.10
C ASN A 53 9.51 -3.23 1.22
N LEU A 54 9.13 -2.25 0.41
CA LEU A 54 10.02 -1.59 -0.56
C LEU A 54 10.47 -0.19 -0.11
N THR A 55 9.94 0.29 1.01
CA THR A 55 10.22 1.62 1.57
C THR A 55 10.77 1.49 2.98
N ASN A 56 11.43 2.53 3.49
CA ASN A 56 11.89 2.54 4.89
C ASN A 56 10.82 3.09 5.85
N GLY A 57 9.56 3.15 5.42
CA GLY A 57 8.46 3.65 6.21
C GLY A 57 8.02 2.67 7.30
N ALA A 58 7.57 3.20 8.44
CA ALA A 58 6.85 2.40 9.42
C ALA A 58 5.49 1.98 8.84
N TYR A 59 5.15 0.70 8.99
CA TYR A 59 3.88 0.15 8.50
C TYR A 59 3.09 -0.46 9.65
N GLU A 60 1.96 0.17 9.95
CA GLU A 60 1.05 -0.27 10.99
C GLU A 60 -0.36 -0.47 10.40
N PRO A 61 -0.80 -1.72 10.18
CA PRO A 61 -2.12 -1.99 9.63
C PRO A 61 -3.21 -1.76 10.68
N PHE A 62 -4.14 -0.84 10.38
CA PHE A 62 -5.32 -0.59 11.20
C PHE A 62 -6.62 -0.89 10.43
N SER A 63 -7.61 -1.47 11.11
CA SER A 63 -8.93 -1.77 10.56
C SER A 63 -10.01 -1.14 11.41
N ALA A 64 -10.72 -0.18 10.83
CA ALA A 64 -11.85 0.51 11.48
C ALA A 64 -13.08 -0.41 11.72
N VAL A 65 -13.09 -1.62 11.15
CA VAL A 65 -14.15 -2.62 11.40
C VAL A 65 -13.88 -3.36 12.71
N THR A 66 -12.62 -3.55 13.07
CA THR A 66 -12.20 -4.40 14.20
C THR A 66 -11.60 -3.60 15.37
N GLY A 67 -11.23 -2.33 15.15
CA GLY A 67 -10.66 -1.45 16.16
C GLY A 67 -11.45 -0.16 16.31
N GLY A 68 -11.38 0.44 17.50
CA GLY A 68 -12.02 1.71 17.84
C GLY A 68 -11.02 2.85 18.00
N VAL A 69 -11.52 3.96 18.57
CA VAL A 69 -10.71 5.14 18.88
C VAL A 69 -9.53 4.85 19.83
N PRO A 70 -9.65 3.99 20.86
CA PRO A 70 -8.52 3.68 21.74
C PRO A 70 -7.36 3.03 20.99
N GLU A 71 -7.64 2.04 20.14
CA GLU A 71 -6.64 1.33 19.36
C GLU A 71 -5.98 2.26 18.33
N LEU A 72 -6.77 3.14 17.70
CA LEU A 72 -6.26 4.12 16.73
C LEU A 72 -5.22 5.08 17.36
N ARG A 73 -5.39 5.44 18.64
CA ARG A 73 -4.43 6.32 19.34
C ARG A 73 -3.08 5.67 19.64
N LEU A 74 -2.97 4.33 19.57
CA LEU A 74 -1.69 3.64 19.75
C LEU A 74 -0.83 3.65 18.48
N VAL A 75 -1.43 4.01 17.34
CA VAL A 75 -0.82 3.91 16.01
C VAL A 75 -0.43 5.28 15.41
N ILE A 76 -0.76 6.37 16.10
CA ILE A 76 -0.49 7.78 15.70
C ILE A 76 0.52 8.36 16.70
#